data_AF-A0A923V9M3-F1
#
_entry.id   AF-A0A923V9M3-F1
#
_cell.length_a   1.000
_cell.length_b   1.000
_cell.length_c   1.000
_cell.angle_alpha   90.00
_cell.angle_beta   90.00
_cell.angle_gamma   90.00
#
_symmetry.space_group_name_H-M   'P 1'
#
loop_
_entity.id
_entity.type
_entity.pdbx_description
1 polymer ?
#
loop_
_entity_poly.entity_id
_entity_poly.type
_entity_poly.pdbx_seq_one_letter_code
_entity_poly.pdbx_strand_id
1 'polypeptide(L)'
;MLKKILSPIQKHNGFSLVEVAVALGLMAIVGVLVSQLTIGSSKTFTKLNDKIEVQIDKKLGEKILLKDLRVSSPSMNVLYVEDDDKLNFFDYDPDESSVFYKSQTKKSRALTLQKNGKSEFYLLVADESRGKGLFTDVITFFELGPSPASMVQAASLSYRGLNFHNYISKNGPAMAEEGRLIAVDSSSIMPSSNSQKAATFIGRIAGKSSSIDLVKVSFPEKLFNYAIFNTLQAEYIPQSFEDYLINLPPVGANGSSVRLKAVKLIKYKLDCQQTECVLLRYDFSSLREDPEMKVIVLKGFDKITFYRDNTSASVFKVGMGRTK
;
A
#
# COMPACT_ATOMS: atom_id res chain seq x y z
N MET A 1 -84.19 49.41 -19.23
CA MET A 1 -83.29 48.78 -20.22
C MET A 1 -82.07 49.67 -20.41
N LEU A 2 -80.87 49.07 -20.30
CA LEU A 2 -79.53 49.47 -20.77
C LEU A 2 -79.14 50.97 -20.79
N LYS A 3 -78.19 51.37 -19.93
CA LYS A 3 -76.72 51.43 -20.16
C LYS A 3 -76.31 52.36 -21.32
N LYS A 4 -75.77 53.54 -20.95
CA LYS A 4 -74.66 54.17 -21.67
C LYS A 4 -73.57 54.51 -20.67
N ILE A 5 -72.49 53.73 -20.74
CA ILE A 5 -71.26 53.89 -19.97
C ILE A 5 -70.50 55.05 -20.60
N LEU A 6 -70.33 56.14 -19.85
CA LEU A 6 -69.29 57.14 -20.11
C LEU A 6 -68.03 56.67 -19.41
N SER A 7 -67.01 56.31 -20.19
CA SER A 7 -65.65 56.11 -19.69
C SER A 7 -65.00 57.48 -19.43
N PRO A 8 -64.49 57.77 -18.23
CA PRO A 8 -63.56 58.87 -18.05
C PRO A 8 -62.15 58.40 -18.44
N ILE A 9 -61.54 59.18 -19.33
CA ILE A 9 -60.13 59.16 -19.70
C ILE A 9 -59.28 59.23 -18.43
N GLN A 10 -58.41 58.25 -18.21
CA GLN A 10 -57.43 58.25 -17.12
C GLN A 10 -56.45 59.41 -17.31
N LYS A 11 -56.38 60.31 -16.33
CA LYS A 11 -55.34 61.33 -16.21
C LYS A 11 -54.08 60.65 -15.63
N HIS A 12 -53.05 60.48 -16.44
CA HIS A 12 -51.71 60.12 -15.94
C HIS A 12 -51.11 61.35 -15.26
N ASN A 13 -51.22 61.43 -13.94
CA ASN A 13 -50.43 62.36 -13.15
C ASN A 13 -48.97 61.88 -13.20
N GLY A 14 -48.07 62.68 -13.76
CA GLY A 14 -46.64 62.43 -13.70
C GLY A 14 -46.16 62.45 -12.24
N PHE A 15 -45.23 61.56 -11.91
CA PHE A 15 -44.67 61.44 -10.57
C PHE A 15 -44.03 62.75 -10.11
N SER A 16 -44.26 63.11 -8.85
CA SER A 16 -43.59 64.25 -8.21
C SER A 16 -42.08 63.99 -8.11
N LEU A 17 -41.26 65.03 -8.27
CA LEU A 17 -39.79 64.95 -8.13
C LEU A 17 -39.37 64.31 -6.79
N VAL A 18 -40.19 64.53 -5.75
CA VAL A 18 -40.00 63.96 -4.41
C VAL A 18 -40.30 62.46 -4.40
N GLU A 19 -41.34 62.00 -5.11
CA GLU A 19 -41.66 60.57 -5.23
C GLU A 19 -40.58 59.81 -6.00
N VAL A 20 -40.03 60.42 -7.06
CA VAL A 20 -38.91 59.83 -7.82
C VAL A 20 -37.65 59.74 -6.94
N ALA A 21 -37.35 60.77 -6.15
CA ALA A 21 -36.19 60.76 -5.25
C ALA A 21 -36.33 59.69 -4.13
N VAL A 22 -37.53 59.56 -3.54
CA VAL A 22 -37.82 58.53 -2.53
C VAL A 22 -37.75 57.13 -3.14
N ALA A 23 -38.28 56.92 -4.34
CA ALA A 23 -38.21 55.65 -5.04
C ALA A 23 -36.77 55.25 -5.38
N LEU A 24 -35.94 56.18 -5.85
CA LEU A 24 -34.52 55.94 -6.11
C LEU A 24 -33.73 55.61 -4.83
N GLY A 25 -34.02 56.31 -3.72
CA GLY A 25 -33.40 56.03 -2.42
C GLY A 25 -33.72 54.63 -1.90
N LEU A 26 -34.99 54.21 -2.00
CA LEU A 26 -35.43 52.86 -1.63
C LEU A 26 -34.80 51.78 -2.53
N MET A 27 -34.75 52.01 -3.86
CA MET A 27 -34.11 51.10 -4.81
C MET A 27 -32.61 50.92 -4.53
N ALA A 28 -31.91 51.99 -4.15
CA ALA A 28 -30.50 51.91 -3.78
C ALA A 28 -30.27 51.06 -2.52
N ILE A 29 -31.12 51.22 -1.50
CA ILE A 29 -31.04 50.43 -0.25
C ILE A 29 -31.31 48.95 -0.53
N VAL A 30 -32.35 48.64 -1.31
CA VAL A 30 -32.68 47.26 -1.72
C VAL A 30 -31.54 46.66 -2.56
N GLY A 31 -30.97 47.43 -3.49
CA GLY A 31 -29.83 47.00 -4.30
C GLY A 31 -28.59 46.66 -3.46
N VAL A 32 -28.28 47.45 -2.43
CA VAL A 32 -27.18 47.18 -1.50
C VAL A 32 -27.45 45.91 -0.69
N LEU A 33 -28.69 45.72 -0.19
CA LEU A 33 -29.08 44.51 0.55
C LEU A 33 -28.97 43.24 -0.30
N VAL A 34 -29.49 43.27 -1.53
CA VAL A 34 -29.41 42.14 -2.46
C VAL A 34 -27.95 41.85 -2.83
N SER A 35 -27.13 42.88 -3.05
CA SER A 35 -25.70 42.72 -3.33
C SER A 35 -24.95 42.10 -2.14
N GLN A 36 -25.20 42.56 -0.92
CA GLN A 36 -24.60 41.99 0.29
C GLN A 36 -25.01 40.53 0.52
N LEU A 37 -26.28 40.20 0.30
CA LEU A 37 -26.77 38.81 0.35
C LEU A 37 -26.10 37.95 -0.72
N THR A 38 -26.00 38.45 -1.96
CA THR A 38 -25.37 37.72 -3.08
C THR A 38 -23.87 37.48 -2.82
N ILE A 39 -23.14 38.49 -2.36
CA ILE A 39 -21.72 38.38 -2.00
C ILE A 39 -21.53 37.46 -0.78
N GLY A 40 -22.41 37.55 0.23
CA GLY A 40 -22.40 36.69 1.41
C GLY A 40 -22.66 35.22 1.05
N SER A 41 -23.65 34.97 0.19
CA SER A 41 -23.94 33.65 -0.36
C SER A 41 -22.76 33.13 -1.18
N SER A 42 -22.19 33.93 -2.08
CA SER A 42 -21.04 33.52 -2.90
C SER A 42 -19.83 33.13 -2.04
N LYS A 43 -19.48 33.91 -1.01
CA LYS A 43 -18.38 33.58 -0.08
C LYS A 43 -18.66 32.32 0.75
N THR A 44 -19.94 32.06 1.04
CA THR A 44 -20.35 30.84 1.77
C THR A 44 -20.30 29.63 0.83
N PHE A 45 -20.73 29.78 -0.42
CA PHE A 45 -20.66 28.76 -1.46
C PHE A 45 -19.21 28.40 -1.81
N THR A 46 -18.30 29.37 -1.93
CA THR A 46 -16.88 29.07 -2.16
C THR A 46 -16.28 28.31 -0.98
N LYS A 47 -16.49 28.79 0.25
CA LYS A 47 -16.04 28.06 1.47
C LYS A 47 -16.65 26.66 1.59
N LEU A 48 -17.89 26.48 1.15
CA LEU A 48 -18.56 25.18 1.14
C LEU A 48 -17.92 24.26 0.09
N ASN A 49 -17.72 24.76 -1.13
CA ASN A 49 -17.05 24.02 -2.20
C ASN A 49 -15.63 23.62 -1.80
N ASP A 50 -14.83 24.54 -1.24
CA ASP A 50 -13.48 24.25 -0.76
C ASP A 50 -13.49 23.14 0.31
N LYS A 51 -14.46 23.20 1.25
CA LYS A 51 -14.61 22.14 2.26
C LYS A 51 -15.01 20.81 1.64
N ILE A 52 -15.89 20.80 0.64
CA ILE A 52 -16.32 19.59 -0.06
C ILE A 52 -15.14 18.99 -0.83
N GLU A 53 -14.40 19.78 -1.57
CA GLU A 53 -13.22 19.35 -2.34
C GLU A 53 -12.16 18.72 -1.42
N VAL A 54 -11.83 19.39 -0.32
CA VAL A 54 -10.90 18.85 0.69
C VAL A 54 -11.41 17.53 1.31
N GLN A 55 -12.72 17.38 1.51
CA GLN A 55 -13.29 16.12 2.01
C GLN A 55 -13.23 15.00 0.96
N ILE A 56 -13.49 15.32 -0.31
CA ILE A 56 -13.39 14.35 -1.42
C ILE A 56 -11.96 13.85 -1.55
N ASP A 57 -10.99 14.76 -1.59
CA ASP A 57 -9.56 14.41 -1.67
C ASP A 57 -9.13 13.56 -0.48
N LYS A 58 -9.56 13.95 0.73
CA LYS A 58 -9.29 13.17 1.94
C LYS A 58 -9.86 11.76 1.83
N LYS A 59 -11.11 11.61 1.38
CA LYS A 59 -11.76 10.31 1.23
C LYS A 59 -11.12 9.45 0.15
N LEU A 60 -10.70 10.06 -0.96
CA LEU A 60 -10.00 9.36 -2.03
C LEU A 60 -8.63 8.86 -1.55
N GLY A 61 -7.85 9.71 -0.87
CA GLY A 61 -6.57 9.33 -0.32
C GLY A 61 -6.67 8.27 0.77
N GLU A 62 -7.64 8.38 1.69
CA GLU A 62 -7.97 7.33 2.68
C GLU A 62 -8.28 6.00 1.97
N LYS A 63 -9.07 6.03 0.89
CA LYS A 63 -9.41 4.82 0.13
C LYS A 63 -8.20 4.18 -0.54
N ILE A 64 -7.28 4.97 -1.10
CA ILE A 64 -6.04 4.45 -1.70
C ILE A 64 -5.17 3.79 -0.62
N LEU A 65 -4.96 4.47 0.50
CA LEU A 65 -4.17 3.95 1.62
C LEU A 65 -4.76 2.64 2.16
N LEU A 66 -6.07 2.63 2.43
CA LEU A 66 -6.74 1.43 2.95
C LEU A 66 -6.73 0.28 1.94
N LYS A 67 -6.83 0.57 0.63
CA LYS A 67 -6.71 -0.44 -0.42
C LYS A 67 -5.33 -1.10 -0.36
N ASP A 68 -4.26 -0.30 -0.37
CA ASP A 68 -2.89 -0.82 -0.34
C ASP A 68 -2.60 -1.59 0.96
N LEU A 69 -3.04 -1.07 2.11
CA LEU A 69 -2.89 -1.73 3.39
C LEU A 69 -3.63 -3.09 3.42
N ARG A 70 -4.82 -3.18 2.81
CA ARG A 70 -5.58 -4.43 2.74
C ARG A 70 -4.86 -5.53 1.94
N VAL A 71 -4.14 -5.15 0.89
CA VAL A 71 -3.38 -6.09 0.05
C VAL A 71 -1.92 -6.24 0.48
N SER A 72 -1.55 -5.69 1.65
CA SER A 72 -0.18 -5.72 2.18
C SER A 72 0.17 -6.99 2.97
N SER A 73 -0.64 -8.05 2.86
CA SER A 73 -0.34 -9.35 3.49
C SER A 73 1.05 -9.89 3.15
N PRO A 74 1.64 -9.68 1.93
CA PRO A 74 3.03 -10.08 1.67
C PRO A 74 4.08 -9.34 2.50
N SER A 75 3.74 -8.23 3.15
CA SER A 75 4.67 -7.50 4.03
C SER A 75 4.93 -8.23 5.34
N MET A 76 3.97 -9.03 5.82
CA MET A 76 4.01 -9.67 7.14
C MET A 76 5.20 -10.61 7.29
N ASN A 77 6.04 -10.39 8.31
CA ASN A 77 7.28 -11.13 8.57
C ASN A 77 8.33 -11.11 7.43
N VAL A 78 8.11 -10.32 6.38
CA VAL A 78 9.00 -10.19 5.21
C VAL A 78 9.71 -8.85 5.22
N LEU A 79 8.94 -7.77 5.45
CA LEU A 79 9.46 -6.42 5.53
C LEU A 79 9.96 -6.12 6.94
N TYR A 80 11.12 -5.46 7.00
CA TYR A 80 11.64 -4.84 8.20
C TYR A 80 11.41 -3.33 8.14
N VAL A 81 10.39 -2.87 8.86
CA VAL A 81 10.03 -1.44 8.95
C VAL A 81 9.82 -1.11 10.42
N GLU A 82 10.75 -0.37 11.01
CA GLU A 82 10.67 0.02 12.43
C GLU A 82 9.47 0.94 12.69
N ASP A 83 8.73 0.65 13.75
CA ASP A 83 7.64 1.47 14.25
C ASP A 83 8.15 2.55 15.23
N ASP A 84 7.23 3.29 15.85
CA ASP A 84 7.58 4.38 16.77
C ASP A 84 8.29 3.88 18.05
N ASP A 85 8.19 2.58 18.37
CA ASP A 85 8.85 1.92 19.51
C ASP A 85 10.12 1.13 19.10
N LYS A 86 10.57 1.28 17.85
CA LYS A 86 11.71 0.54 17.26
C LYS A 86 11.48 -0.97 17.16
N LEU A 87 10.22 -1.41 17.12
CA LEU A 87 9.85 -2.78 16.82
C LEU A 87 9.50 -2.90 15.34
N ASN A 88 9.57 -4.09 14.76
CA ASN A 88 9.15 -4.25 13.37
C ASN A 88 7.61 -4.15 13.25
N PHE A 89 7.15 -3.22 12.42
CA PHE A 89 5.75 -2.92 12.20
C PHE A 89 4.99 -4.09 11.58
N PHE A 90 5.67 -4.94 10.80
CA PHE A 90 5.08 -6.07 10.09
C PHE A 90 5.27 -7.42 10.78
N ASP A 91 5.73 -7.45 12.04
CA ASP A 91 5.83 -8.71 12.79
C ASP A 91 4.45 -9.36 12.92
N TYR A 92 4.29 -10.59 12.47
CA TYR A 92 3.04 -11.32 12.53
C TYR A 92 3.19 -12.52 13.46
N ASP A 93 2.29 -12.61 14.43
CA ASP A 93 2.25 -13.67 15.43
C ASP A 93 0.85 -14.31 15.42
N PRO A 94 0.66 -15.50 14.82
CA PRO A 94 -0.65 -16.10 14.69
C PRO A 94 -1.22 -16.68 15.98
N ASP A 95 -0.42 -16.92 17.03
CA ASP A 95 -0.84 -17.68 18.20
C ASP A 95 -0.82 -16.82 19.48
N GLU A 96 -1.82 -15.95 19.62
CA GLU A 96 -1.98 -15.10 20.81
C GLU A 96 -2.27 -15.86 22.11
N SER A 97 -2.68 -17.12 22.00
CA SER A 97 -3.31 -17.89 23.07
C SER A 97 -2.35 -18.86 23.77
N SER A 98 -1.22 -19.14 23.14
CA SER A 98 -0.31 -20.17 23.60
C SER A 98 0.63 -19.65 24.69
N VAL A 99 0.55 -20.27 25.86
CA VAL A 99 1.40 -19.98 27.03
C VAL A 99 2.91 -20.15 26.72
N PHE A 100 3.23 -20.89 25.66
CA PHE A 100 4.58 -21.17 25.20
C PHE A 100 5.23 -20.03 24.38
N TYR A 101 4.47 -19.03 23.91
CA TYR A 101 4.95 -18.06 22.90
C TYR A 101 4.67 -16.60 23.28
N LYS A 102 4.95 -16.23 24.54
CA LYS A 102 4.90 -14.83 25.02
C LYS A 102 6.07 -13.98 24.49
N SER A 103 6.35 -13.98 23.19
CA SER A 103 7.57 -13.33 22.66
C SER A 103 7.46 -11.81 22.52
N GLN A 104 6.26 -11.22 22.58
CA GLN A 104 6.09 -9.77 22.39
C GLN A 104 5.27 -9.10 23.50
N THR A 105 5.93 -8.19 24.24
CA THR A 105 5.33 -7.37 25.30
C THR A 105 4.34 -6.32 24.78
N LYS A 106 4.47 -5.90 23.51
CA LYS A 106 3.56 -4.93 22.88
C LYS A 106 2.89 -5.58 21.67
N LYS A 107 1.57 -5.70 21.70
CA LYS A 107 0.75 -6.30 20.61
C LYS A 107 0.33 -5.29 19.54
N SER A 108 0.24 -4.02 19.91
CA SER A 108 -0.08 -2.95 18.98
C SER A 108 1.19 -2.40 18.34
N ARG A 109 1.05 -1.86 17.12
CA ARG A 109 2.09 -1.13 16.41
C ARG A 109 1.54 0.21 15.98
N ALA A 110 2.37 1.23 16.07
CA ALA A 110 2.10 2.56 15.55
C ALA A 110 3.34 3.06 14.83
N LEU A 111 3.18 3.52 13.59
CA LEU A 111 4.24 4.12 12.81
C LEU A 111 3.78 5.49 12.35
N THR A 112 4.45 6.54 12.80
CA THR A 112 4.08 7.93 12.51
C THR A 112 5.05 8.56 11.53
N LEU A 113 4.52 9.01 10.39
CA LEU A 113 5.25 9.88 9.47
C LEU A 113 5.04 11.34 9.85
N GLN A 114 6.13 12.10 9.97
CA GLN A 114 6.12 13.52 10.33
C GLN A 114 7.39 14.25 9.86
N LYS A 115 7.32 15.58 9.73
CA LYS A 115 8.39 16.43 9.19
C LYS A 115 9.77 16.24 9.85
N ASN A 116 9.80 16.13 11.18
CA ASN A 116 11.04 16.05 11.97
C ASN A 116 11.31 14.62 12.49
N GLY A 117 10.80 13.60 11.81
CA GLY A 117 10.95 12.21 12.22
C GLY A 117 11.03 11.28 11.02
N LYS A 118 10.46 10.09 11.16
CA LYS A 118 10.30 9.17 10.04
C LYS A 118 9.45 9.85 8.97
N SER A 119 9.92 9.87 7.73
CA SER A 119 9.20 10.47 6.61
C SER A 119 8.76 9.44 5.56
N GLU A 120 9.15 8.17 5.75
CA GLU A 120 8.93 7.12 4.75
C GLU A 120 8.34 5.85 5.37
N PHE A 121 7.42 5.22 4.64
CA PHE A 121 6.78 3.96 5.00
C PHE A 121 6.71 3.06 3.77
N TYR A 122 7.12 1.80 3.92
CA TYR A 122 7.19 0.84 2.84
C TYR A 122 6.14 -0.27 3.04
N LEU A 123 5.52 -0.69 1.94
CA LEU A 123 4.55 -1.78 1.89
C LEU A 123 4.87 -2.71 0.72
N LEU A 124 4.94 -4.00 0.99
CA LEU A 124 4.94 -5.03 -0.03
C LEU A 124 3.51 -5.53 -0.20
N VAL A 125 2.95 -5.32 -1.39
CA VAL A 125 1.57 -5.69 -1.68
C VAL A 125 1.48 -6.73 -2.78
N ALA A 126 0.42 -7.53 -2.74
CA ALA A 126 0.13 -8.49 -3.80
C ALA A 126 -0.20 -7.74 -5.11
N ASP A 127 0.37 -8.21 -6.21
CA ASP A 127 0.03 -7.73 -7.55
C ASP A 127 -0.92 -8.73 -8.22
N GLU A 128 -2.20 -8.64 -7.85
CA GLU A 128 -3.25 -9.55 -8.35
C GLU A 128 -3.47 -9.43 -9.87
N SER A 129 -3.04 -8.33 -10.50
CA SER A 129 -3.14 -8.16 -11.95
C SER A 129 -2.27 -9.15 -12.73
N ARG A 130 -1.23 -9.69 -12.07
CA ARG A 130 -0.28 -10.67 -12.63
C ARG A 130 -0.60 -12.11 -12.24
N GLY A 131 -1.80 -12.35 -11.72
CA GLY A 131 -2.33 -13.67 -11.41
C GLY A 131 -2.24 -14.05 -9.93
N LYS A 132 -2.84 -15.21 -9.62
CA LYS A 132 -2.83 -15.79 -8.28
C LYS A 132 -1.50 -16.45 -7.99
N GLY A 133 -1.17 -16.59 -6.70
CA GLY A 133 0.05 -17.27 -6.29
C GLY A 133 0.11 -18.72 -6.80
N LEU A 134 1.29 -19.14 -7.24
CA LEU A 134 1.57 -20.52 -7.67
C LEU A 134 2.15 -21.30 -6.49
N PHE A 135 1.77 -22.56 -6.34
CA PHE A 135 2.32 -23.46 -5.32
C PHE A 135 3.02 -24.61 -6.03
N THR A 136 4.23 -24.94 -5.60
CA THR A 136 5.01 -26.01 -6.22
C THR A 136 6.06 -26.57 -5.28
N ASP A 137 6.47 -27.80 -5.54
CA ASP A 137 7.60 -28.42 -4.85
C ASP A 137 8.91 -27.85 -5.36
N VAL A 138 9.89 -27.69 -4.46
CA VAL A 138 11.21 -27.16 -4.80
C VAL A 138 11.87 -27.94 -5.94
N ILE A 139 11.68 -29.26 -5.99
CA ILE A 139 12.24 -30.15 -7.02
C ILE A 139 11.85 -29.76 -8.45
N THR A 140 10.75 -29.02 -8.63
CA THR A 140 10.26 -28.55 -9.94
C THR A 140 11.29 -27.71 -10.69
N PHE A 141 12.22 -27.07 -9.97
CA PHE A 141 13.24 -26.19 -10.54
C PHE A 141 14.61 -26.87 -10.72
N PHE A 142 14.70 -28.15 -10.42
CA PHE A 142 15.94 -28.92 -10.47
C PHE A 142 15.82 -30.06 -11.48
N GLU A 143 16.92 -30.33 -12.16
CA GLU A 143 17.10 -31.58 -12.88
C GLU A 143 17.65 -32.65 -11.94
N LEU A 144 16.97 -33.78 -11.89
CA LEU A 144 17.40 -34.97 -11.15
C LEU A 144 18.45 -35.70 -11.98
N GLY A 145 19.62 -35.94 -11.38
CA GLY A 145 20.67 -36.76 -11.97
C GLY A 145 20.31 -38.24 -12.06
N PRO A 146 21.23 -39.08 -12.56
CA PRO A 146 21.02 -40.52 -12.64
C PRO A 146 20.75 -41.12 -11.25
N SER A 147 20.02 -42.24 -11.22
CA SER A 147 19.78 -42.97 -9.99
C SER A 147 21.11 -43.29 -9.30
N PRO A 148 21.26 -43.00 -8.00
CA PRO A 148 22.47 -43.33 -7.27
C PRO A 148 22.67 -44.84 -7.27
N ALA A 149 23.93 -45.27 -7.28
CA ALA A 149 24.29 -46.70 -7.26
C ALA A 149 23.95 -47.38 -5.92
N SER A 150 23.65 -46.59 -4.88
CA SER A 150 23.30 -47.05 -3.55
C SER A 150 22.13 -46.25 -2.98
N MET A 151 21.23 -46.92 -2.26
CA MET A 151 20.07 -46.28 -1.61
C MET A 151 20.44 -45.30 -0.49
N VAL A 152 21.69 -45.33 0.01
CA VAL A 152 22.18 -44.38 1.03
C VAL A 152 22.83 -43.13 0.45
N GLN A 153 22.98 -43.05 -0.87
CA GLN A 153 23.52 -41.87 -1.55
C GLN A 153 22.37 -41.09 -2.17
N ALA A 154 22.31 -39.78 -1.93
CA ALA A 154 21.34 -38.92 -2.60
C ALA A 154 21.66 -38.79 -4.10
N ALA A 155 20.62 -38.73 -4.94
CA ALA A 155 20.78 -38.34 -6.34
C ALA A 155 21.31 -36.90 -6.42
N SER A 156 22.09 -36.59 -7.46
CA SER A 156 22.49 -35.21 -7.70
C SER A 156 21.28 -34.37 -8.14
N LEU A 157 21.24 -33.12 -7.68
CA LEU A 157 20.27 -32.13 -8.12
C LEU A 157 21.04 -30.97 -8.76
N SER A 158 20.59 -30.52 -9.92
CA SER A 158 21.16 -29.36 -10.60
C SER A 158 20.08 -28.33 -10.85
N TYR A 159 20.25 -27.13 -10.32
CA TYR A 159 19.29 -26.06 -10.53
C TYR A 159 19.24 -25.64 -12.00
N ARG A 160 18.03 -25.52 -12.56
CA ARG A 160 17.81 -25.17 -13.97
C ARG A 160 17.07 -23.85 -14.18
N GLY A 161 16.76 -23.13 -13.10
CA GLY A 161 16.04 -21.87 -13.17
C GLY A 161 14.56 -22.01 -12.83
N LEU A 162 13.95 -20.87 -12.52
CA LEU A 162 12.56 -20.77 -12.12
C LEU A 162 11.59 -21.24 -13.22
N ASN A 163 11.98 -21.11 -14.49
CA ASN A 163 11.16 -21.52 -15.63
C ASN A 163 11.62 -22.83 -16.27
N PHE A 164 12.28 -23.71 -15.51
CA PHE A 164 12.56 -25.08 -15.97
C PHE A 164 11.28 -25.77 -16.46
N HIS A 165 11.38 -26.51 -17.58
CA HIS A 165 10.24 -27.09 -18.30
C HIS A 165 9.08 -26.11 -18.64
N ASN A 166 9.39 -24.81 -18.76
CA ASN A 166 8.43 -23.72 -18.98
C ASN A 166 7.40 -23.59 -17.85
N TYR A 167 7.77 -23.92 -16.60
CA TYR A 167 6.84 -23.93 -15.47
C TYR A 167 6.10 -22.60 -15.28
N ILE A 168 6.81 -21.48 -15.12
CA ILE A 168 6.17 -20.17 -14.95
C ILE A 168 5.48 -19.73 -16.23
N SER A 169 6.08 -19.93 -17.41
CA SER A 169 5.44 -19.53 -18.68
C SER A 169 4.11 -20.24 -18.94
N LYS A 170 3.92 -21.46 -18.42
CA LYS A 170 2.66 -22.20 -18.53
C LYS A 170 1.67 -21.84 -17.43
N ASN A 171 2.12 -21.79 -16.18
CA ASN A 171 1.23 -21.69 -15.02
C ASN A 171 0.94 -20.25 -14.59
N GLY A 172 1.84 -19.32 -14.89
CA GLY A 172 1.72 -17.90 -14.54
C GLY A 172 2.49 -17.00 -15.50
N PRO A 173 2.11 -16.92 -16.78
CA PRO A 173 2.84 -16.15 -17.80
C PRO A 173 2.97 -14.66 -17.44
N ALA A 174 1.97 -14.07 -16.77
CA ALA A 174 2.06 -12.68 -16.31
C ALA A 174 3.10 -12.48 -15.18
N MET A 175 3.46 -13.54 -14.46
CA MET A 175 4.56 -13.51 -13.47
C MET A 175 5.94 -13.54 -14.14
N ALA A 176 6.03 -14.00 -15.38
CA ALA A 176 7.27 -14.14 -16.15
C ALA A 176 7.87 -12.81 -16.63
N GLU A 177 7.19 -11.68 -16.42
CA GLU A 177 7.61 -10.38 -16.94
C GLU A 177 8.94 -9.93 -16.30
N GLU A 178 9.92 -9.67 -17.16
CA GLU A 178 11.27 -9.26 -16.76
C GLU A 178 11.26 -7.98 -15.94
N GLY A 179 12.12 -7.94 -14.91
CA GLY A 179 12.29 -6.76 -14.07
C GLY A 179 11.27 -6.63 -12.94
N ARG A 180 10.23 -7.46 -12.92
CA ARG A 180 9.19 -7.44 -11.90
C ARG A 180 9.54 -8.24 -10.65
N LEU A 181 8.92 -7.90 -9.52
CA LEU A 181 9.13 -8.57 -8.24
C LEU A 181 8.25 -9.82 -8.08
N ILE A 182 8.83 -10.83 -7.45
CA ILE A 182 8.16 -12.03 -6.95
C ILE A 182 8.58 -12.27 -5.50
N ALA A 183 7.61 -12.53 -4.64
CA ALA A 183 7.83 -13.08 -3.32
C ALA A 183 7.69 -14.59 -3.38
N VAL A 184 8.69 -15.31 -2.89
CA VAL A 184 8.66 -16.75 -2.72
C VAL A 184 8.68 -17.05 -1.22
N ASP A 185 7.63 -17.66 -0.70
CA ASP A 185 7.59 -18.10 0.69
C ASP A 185 7.53 -19.63 0.78
N SER A 186 8.16 -20.17 1.82
CA SER A 186 8.12 -21.60 2.13
C SER A 186 6.81 -21.95 2.84
N SER A 187 6.31 -23.16 2.60
CA SER A 187 5.22 -23.73 3.41
C SER A 187 5.66 -24.08 4.84
N SER A 188 6.96 -24.17 5.10
CA SER A 188 7.53 -24.46 6.42
C SER A 188 7.60 -23.20 7.27
N ILE A 189 7.20 -23.33 8.54
CA ILE A 189 7.42 -22.31 9.56
C ILE A 189 8.74 -22.58 10.27
N MET A 190 9.59 -21.56 10.37
CA MET A 190 10.86 -21.60 11.07
C MET A 190 10.71 -21.05 12.47
N PRO A 191 11.30 -21.70 13.50
CA PRO A 191 11.47 -21.07 14.80
C PRO A 191 12.52 -19.96 14.68
N SER A 192 12.16 -18.73 15.05
CA SER A 192 13.14 -17.67 15.34
C SER A 192 13.04 -17.26 16.81
N SER A 193 14.08 -16.60 17.32
CA SER A 193 14.17 -16.19 18.73
C SER A 193 12.94 -15.41 19.24
N ASN A 194 12.23 -14.72 18.33
CA ASN A 194 11.11 -13.85 18.70
C ASN A 194 9.82 -14.10 17.90
N SER A 195 9.80 -14.99 16.90
CA SER A 195 8.58 -15.30 16.13
C SER A 195 8.71 -16.58 15.30
N GLN A 196 7.57 -17.17 14.96
CA GLN A 196 7.46 -18.22 13.95
C GLN A 196 7.27 -17.57 12.57
N LYS A 197 8.21 -17.78 11.64
CA LYS A 197 8.14 -17.16 10.31
C LYS A 197 8.46 -18.14 9.19
N ALA A 198 7.77 -17.99 8.06
CA ALA A 198 8.12 -18.71 6.85
C ALA A 198 9.42 -18.13 6.26
N ALA A 199 10.28 -19.00 5.74
CA ALA A 199 11.44 -18.55 4.96
C ALA A 199 10.92 -17.82 3.72
N THR A 200 11.39 -16.59 3.49
CA THR A 200 10.94 -15.78 2.36
C THR A 200 12.11 -15.28 1.54
N PHE A 201 11.96 -15.33 0.22
CA PHE A 201 12.86 -14.75 -0.75
C PHE A 201 12.11 -13.76 -1.63
N ILE A 202 12.53 -12.50 -1.64
CA ILE A 202 12.08 -11.50 -2.61
C ILE A 202 13.10 -11.42 -3.74
N GLY A 203 12.66 -11.77 -4.94
CA GLY A 203 13.47 -11.78 -6.14
C GLY A 203 12.89 -10.90 -7.23
N ARG A 204 13.76 -10.39 -8.10
CA ARG A 204 13.37 -9.80 -9.37
C ARG A 204 13.51 -10.84 -10.47
N ILE A 205 12.52 -10.93 -11.36
CA ILE A 205 12.64 -11.74 -12.58
C ILE A 205 13.78 -11.20 -13.44
N ALA A 206 14.72 -12.06 -13.76
CA ALA A 206 15.77 -11.81 -14.74
C ALA A 206 15.71 -12.89 -15.83
N GLY A 207 16.10 -12.52 -17.05
CA GLY A 207 16.08 -13.43 -18.19
C GLY A 207 14.74 -13.43 -18.92
N LYS A 208 14.68 -14.20 -20.02
CA LYS A 208 13.52 -14.29 -20.91
C LYS A 208 13.30 -15.73 -21.33
N SER A 209 12.04 -16.09 -21.58
CA SER A 209 11.67 -17.42 -22.06
C SER A 209 12.23 -18.51 -21.13
N SER A 210 13.08 -19.41 -21.62
CA SER A 210 13.63 -20.54 -20.85
C SER A 210 14.68 -20.15 -19.81
N SER A 211 15.24 -18.93 -19.83
CA SER A 211 16.26 -18.48 -18.87
C SER A 211 15.72 -17.65 -17.71
N ILE A 212 14.40 -17.67 -17.49
CA ILE A 212 13.77 -16.91 -16.41
C ILE A 212 14.20 -17.47 -15.05
N ASP A 213 14.69 -16.57 -14.21
CA ASP A 213 15.14 -16.85 -12.85
C ASP A 213 14.90 -15.66 -11.90
N LEU A 214 15.13 -15.84 -10.60
CA LEU A 214 15.06 -14.79 -9.59
C LEU A 214 16.46 -14.32 -9.17
N VAL A 215 16.67 -13.01 -9.32
CA VAL A 215 17.84 -12.33 -8.78
C VAL A 215 17.45 -11.66 -7.46
N LYS A 216 18.24 -11.91 -6.42
CA LYS A 216 18.06 -11.31 -5.09
C LYS A 216 18.03 -9.78 -5.19
N VAL A 217 17.11 -9.17 -4.45
CA VAL A 217 16.93 -7.73 -4.44
C VAL A 217 17.67 -7.10 -3.26
N SER A 218 18.54 -6.13 -3.53
CA SER A 218 19.15 -5.27 -2.51
C SER A 218 18.53 -3.88 -2.56
N PHE A 219 17.79 -3.49 -1.52
CA PHE A 219 17.44 -2.09 -1.28
C PHE A 219 18.50 -1.44 -0.37
N PRO A 220 18.73 -0.12 -0.49
CA PRO A 220 19.71 0.61 0.34
C PRO A 220 19.37 0.58 1.83
N GLU A 221 18.09 0.45 2.17
CA GLU A 221 17.61 0.11 3.51
C GLU A 221 17.47 -1.41 3.56
N LYS A 222 17.94 -2.09 4.62
CA LYS A 222 17.81 -3.55 4.84
C LYS A 222 16.34 -3.97 5.02
N LEU A 223 15.54 -3.72 4.00
CA LEU A 223 14.09 -3.72 4.00
C LEU A 223 13.53 -5.14 3.97
N PHE A 224 14.27 -6.07 3.38
CA PHE A 224 13.88 -7.48 3.30
C PHE A 224 14.71 -8.33 4.25
N ASN A 225 14.02 -9.18 5.01
CA ASN A 225 14.66 -10.17 5.86
C ASN A 225 14.68 -11.53 5.15
N TYR A 226 15.83 -11.89 4.58
CA TYR A 226 16.04 -13.16 3.88
C TYR A 226 16.48 -14.31 4.81
N ALA A 227 16.59 -14.07 6.12
CA ALA A 227 17.19 -15.02 7.04
C ALA A 227 16.37 -16.29 7.20
N ILE A 228 17.03 -17.43 7.03
CA ILE A 228 16.55 -18.79 7.28
C ILE A 228 17.09 -19.24 8.64
N PHE A 229 16.22 -19.82 9.47
CA PHE A 229 16.57 -20.35 10.79
C PHE A 229 16.31 -21.85 10.80
N ASN A 230 17.34 -22.65 11.07
CA ASN A 230 17.19 -24.09 11.30
C ASN A 230 17.32 -24.41 12.80
N THR A 231 16.87 -25.61 13.18
CA THR A 231 16.91 -26.12 14.57
C THR A 231 18.32 -26.38 15.10
N LEU A 232 19.35 -26.37 14.24
CA LEU A 232 20.76 -26.59 14.58
C LEU A 232 21.55 -25.27 14.77
N GLN A 233 20.89 -24.11 14.64
CA GLN A 233 21.40 -22.75 14.86
C GLN A 233 22.63 -22.33 14.03
N ALA A 234 22.36 -21.74 12.87
CA ALA A 234 22.96 -20.46 12.46
C ALA A 234 21.92 -19.70 11.64
N GLU A 235 21.84 -18.38 11.83
CA GLU A 235 21.11 -17.54 10.87
C GLU A 235 21.77 -17.69 9.50
N TYR A 236 21.03 -18.18 8.51
CA TYR A 236 21.52 -18.33 7.16
C TYR A 236 20.90 -17.30 6.24
N ILE A 237 21.73 -16.51 5.56
CA ILE A 237 21.26 -15.53 4.57
C ILE A 237 21.62 -16.07 3.18
N PRO A 238 20.62 -16.51 2.39
CA PRO A 238 20.88 -17.04 1.07
C PRO A 238 21.42 -15.96 0.14
N GLN A 239 22.41 -16.31 -0.68
CA GLN A 239 23.06 -15.42 -1.65
C GLN A 239 22.35 -15.41 -3.01
N SER A 240 21.71 -16.52 -3.38
CA SER A 240 20.95 -16.69 -4.62
C SER A 240 19.60 -17.34 -4.35
N PHE A 241 18.75 -17.42 -5.38
CA PHE A 241 17.47 -18.12 -5.27
C PHE A 241 17.65 -19.65 -5.18
N GLU A 242 18.59 -20.23 -5.93
CA GLU A 242 19.00 -21.63 -5.77
C GLU A 242 19.42 -21.94 -4.32
N ASP A 243 20.28 -21.08 -3.78
CA ASP A 243 20.80 -21.21 -2.42
C ASP A 243 19.68 -21.10 -1.37
N TYR A 244 18.70 -20.24 -1.60
CA TYR A 244 17.48 -20.20 -0.79
C TYR A 244 16.72 -21.52 -0.83
N LEU A 245 16.47 -22.09 -2.03
CA LEU A 245 15.70 -23.32 -2.22
C LEU A 245 16.34 -24.53 -1.55
N ILE A 246 17.67 -24.68 -1.65
CA ILE A 246 18.42 -25.81 -1.07
C ILE A 246 18.41 -25.77 0.46
N ASN A 247 18.42 -24.57 1.04
CA ASN A 247 18.49 -24.37 2.48
C ASN A 247 17.12 -24.22 3.15
N LEU A 248 16.02 -24.46 2.43
CA LEU A 248 14.70 -24.42 3.02
C LEU A 248 14.53 -25.52 4.08
N PRO A 249 13.84 -25.23 5.21
CA PRO A 249 13.54 -26.25 6.19
C PRO A 249 12.52 -27.24 5.62
N PRO A 250 12.65 -28.54 5.93
CA PRO A 250 11.69 -29.57 5.48
C PRO A 250 10.31 -29.39 6.13
N VAL A 251 9.26 -29.87 5.45
CA VAL A 251 7.88 -29.91 5.99
C VAL A 251 7.57 -31.34 6.44
N GLY A 252 7.86 -31.66 7.70
CA GLY A 252 7.66 -33.01 8.23
C GLY A 252 8.50 -34.05 7.46
N ALA A 253 7.84 -35.06 6.87
CA ALA A 253 8.47 -36.09 6.06
C ALA A 253 8.53 -35.77 4.56
N ASN A 254 7.91 -34.67 4.11
CA ASN A 254 7.88 -34.26 2.71
C ASN A 254 8.98 -33.24 2.40
N GLY A 255 9.37 -33.17 1.13
CA GLY A 255 10.22 -32.10 0.63
C GLY A 255 9.60 -30.71 0.85
N SER A 256 10.43 -29.68 0.87
CA SER A 256 9.95 -28.30 1.00
C SER A 256 9.11 -27.92 -0.23
N SER A 257 7.99 -27.25 0.02
CA SER A 257 7.19 -26.61 -1.03
C SER A 257 7.30 -25.10 -0.90
N VAL A 258 7.15 -24.41 -2.03
CA VAL A 258 7.22 -22.96 -2.11
C VAL A 258 5.99 -22.41 -2.80
N ARG A 259 5.62 -21.20 -2.41
CA ARG A 259 4.58 -20.43 -3.07
C ARG A 259 5.17 -19.15 -3.64
N LEU A 260 4.91 -18.95 -4.92
CA LEU A 260 5.34 -17.79 -5.70
C LEU A 260 4.19 -16.80 -5.80
N LYS A 261 4.42 -15.55 -5.45
CA LYS A 261 3.43 -14.47 -5.52
C LYS A 261 4.01 -13.30 -6.29
N ALA A 262 3.28 -12.80 -7.28
CA ALA A 262 3.58 -11.50 -7.85
C ALA A 262 3.34 -10.42 -6.78
N VAL A 263 4.34 -9.57 -6.58
CA VAL A 263 4.28 -8.49 -5.59
C VAL A 263 4.79 -7.18 -6.21
N LYS A 264 4.46 -6.08 -5.57
CA LYS A 264 5.03 -4.76 -5.85
C LYS A 264 5.36 -4.06 -4.54
N LEU A 265 6.39 -3.22 -4.56
CA LEU A 265 6.77 -2.41 -3.42
C LEU A 265 6.15 -1.02 -3.56
N ILE A 266 5.51 -0.55 -2.51
CA ILE A 266 4.94 0.79 -2.42
C ILE A 266 5.73 1.56 -1.37
N LYS A 267 6.19 2.76 -1.74
CA LYS A 267 6.77 3.71 -0.79
C LYS A 267 5.82 4.88 -0.62
N TYR A 268 5.45 5.13 0.62
CA TYR A 268 4.79 6.34 1.05
C TYR A 268 5.84 7.29 1.61
N LYS A 269 5.90 8.52 1.09
CA LYS A 269 6.80 9.57 1.57
C LYS A 269 6.01 10.81 1.94
N LEU A 270 6.23 11.31 3.15
CA LEU A 270 5.73 12.60 3.59
C LEU A 270 6.73 13.68 3.19
N ASP A 271 6.32 14.56 2.28
CA ASP A 271 7.11 15.71 1.83
C ASP A 271 6.49 16.98 2.39
N CYS A 272 7.20 17.65 3.30
CA CYS A 272 6.71 18.82 4.01
C CYS A 272 7.38 20.09 3.51
N GLN A 273 6.71 20.81 2.62
CA GLN A 273 7.15 22.15 2.21
C GLN A 273 6.58 23.18 3.18
N GLN A 274 7.46 23.90 3.89
CA GLN A 274 7.20 25.00 4.84
C GLN A 274 5.88 24.95 5.63
N THR A 275 4.72 25.20 5.01
CA THR A 275 3.38 25.28 5.62
C THR A 275 2.48 24.05 5.42
N GLU A 276 2.78 23.13 4.51
CA GLU A 276 1.93 21.96 4.22
C GLU A 276 2.75 20.70 3.92
N CYS A 277 2.31 19.56 4.45
CA CYS A 277 2.83 18.27 3.99
C CYS A 277 1.93 17.62 2.95
N VAL A 278 2.59 16.95 2.02
CA VAL A 278 2.01 16.16 0.94
C VAL A 278 2.48 14.72 1.10
N LEU A 279 1.55 13.78 1.08
CA LEU A 279 1.89 12.37 1.04
C LEU A 279 1.94 11.88 -0.38
N LEU A 280 3.13 11.45 -0.75
CA LEU A 280 3.47 10.92 -2.05
C LEU A 280 3.49 9.40 -1.97
N ARG A 281 2.91 8.75 -2.96
CA ARG A 281 2.95 7.31 -3.16
C ARG A 281 3.75 7.00 -4.40
N TYR A 282 4.70 6.09 -4.24
CA TYR A 282 5.54 5.58 -5.31
C TYR A 282 5.27 4.09 -5.49
N ASP A 283 4.87 3.68 -6.69
CA ASP A 283 4.75 2.26 -7.06
C ASP A 283 6.08 1.81 -7.70
N PHE A 284 6.70 0.80 -7.10
CA PHE A 284 7.85 0.08 -7.63
C PHE A 284 7.38 -1.31 -8.04
N SER A 285 6.90 -1.39 -9.28
CA SER A 285 6.54 -2.65 -9.93
C SER A 285 7.75 -3.28 -10.64
N SER A 286 8.78 -2.50 -10.96
CA SER A 286 10.14 -2.96 -11.29
C SER A 286 11.18 -2.19 -10.48
N LEU A 287 12.35 -2.80 -10.27
CA LEU A 287 13.46 -2.18 -9.52
C LEU A 287 14.29 -1.20 -10.36
N ARG A 288 13.67 -0.42 -11.23
CA ARG A 288 14.35 0.77 -11.74
C ARG A 288 14.44 1.76 -10.57
N GLU A 289 15.58 2.43 -10.43
CA GLU A 289 15.80 3.44 -9.37
C GLU A 289 14.73 4.55 -9.45
N ASP A 290 14.17 4.76 -10.64
CA ASP A 290 13.02 5.63 -10.84
C ASP A 290 11.69 4.90 -10.59
N PRO A 291 10.87 5.41 -9.66
CA PRO A 291 9.53 4.88 -9.44
C PRO A 291 8.68 5.01 -10.72
N GLU A 292 7.96 3.96 -11.08
CA GLU A 292 7.16 3.92 -12.32
C GLU A 292 6.02 4.97 -12.28
N MET A 293 5.55 5.32 -11.09
CA MET A 293 4.50 6.32 -10.91
C MET A 293 4.60 7.02 -9.56
N LYS A 294 4.58 8.36 -9.59
CA LYS A 294 4.44 9.23 -8.43
C LYS A 294 3.00 9.74 -8.37
N VAL A 295 2.28 9.41 -7.31
CA VAL A 295 0.90 9.86 -7.08
C VAL A 295 0.84 10.71 -5.82
N ILE A 296 0.21 11.87 -5.90
CA ILE A 296 -0.15 12.65 -4.72
C ILE A 296 -1.39 12.01 -4.12
N VAL A 297 -1.29 11.52 -2.87
CA VAL A 297 -2.38 10.78 -2.22
C VAL A 297 -3.21 11.70 -1.33
N LEU A 298 -2.54 12.56 -0.55
CA LEU A 298 -3.20 13.47 0.39
C LEU A 298 -2.35 14.74 0.59
N LYS A 299 -3.00 15.84 0.99
CA LYS A 299 -2.37 17.12 1.35
C LYS A 299 -2.96 17.70 2.64
N GLY A 300 -2.26 18.65 3.24
CA GLY A 300 -2.80 19.51 4.30
C GLY A 300 -2.91 18.81 5.65
N PHE A 301 -1.88 18.07 6.04
CA PHE A 301 -1.71 17.50 7.38
C PHE A 301 -0.24 17.55 7.77
N ASP A 302 0.06 17.39 9.06
CA ASP A 302 1.44 17.49 9.55
C ASP A 302 2.02 16.13 9.90
N LYS A 303 1.13 15.17 10.20
CA LYS A 303 1.48 13.79 10.49
C LYS A 303 0.41 12.81 10.04
N ILE A 304 0.87 11.62 9.68
CA ILE A 304 0.03 10.45 9.39
C ILE A 304 0.56 9.27 10.21
N THR A 305 -0.31 8.59 10.93
CA THR A 305 0.05 7.43 11.74
C THR A 305 -0.67 6.20 11.21
N PHE A 306 0.11 5.16 10.94
CA PHE A 306 -0.36 3.82 10.60
C PHE A 306 -0.43 3.02 11.88
N TYR A 307 -1.59 2.42 12.16
CA TYR A 307 -1.81 1.63 13.34
C TYR A 307 -2.14 0.19 12.96
N ARG A 308 -1.66 -0.73 13.79
CA ARG A 308 -2.12 -2.10 13.83
C ARG A 308 -2.43 -2.43 15.28
N ASP A 309 -3.70 -2.68 15.59
CA ASP A 309 -4.13 -2.89 16.97
C ASP A 309 -3.60 -4.22 17.54
N ASN A 310 -3.42 -5.20 16.66
CA ASN A 310 -3.00 -6.55 17.01
C ASN A 310 -2.06 -7.12 15.95
N THR A 311 -0.88 -7.57 16.36
CA THR A 311 0.12 -8.23 15.51
C THR A 311 -0.38 -9.53 14.87
N SER A 312 -1.45 -10.12 15.41
CA SER A 312 -2.10 -11.33 14.89
C SER A 312 -3.16 -11.05 13.83
N ALA A 313 -3.48 -9.77 13.60
CA ALA A 313 -4.42 -9.33 12.58
C ALA A 313 -3.71 -8.55 11.49
N SER A 314 -4.08 -8.78 10.23
CA SER A 314 -3.65 -7.95 9.09
C SER A 314 -4.55 -6.72 8.91
N VAL A 315 -5.12 -6.20 10.00
CA VAL A 315 -6.04 -5.05 9.99
C VAL A 315 -5.27 -3.81 10.36
N PHE A 316 -5.31 -2.83 9.45
CA PHE A 316 -4.63 -1.56 9.63
C PHE A 316 -5.64 -0.42 9.77
N LYS A 317 -5.26 0.57 10.55
CA LYS A 317 -5.96 1.85 10.66
C LYS A 317 -5.01 2.98 10.30
N VAL A 318 -5.57 4.10 9.86
CA VAL A 318 -4.81 5.30 9.53
C VAL A 318 -5.40 6.47 10.32
N GLY A 319 -4.57 7.14 11.11
CA GLY A 319 -4.91 8.40 11.75
C GLY A 319 -4.18 9.55 11.07
N MET A 320 -4.87 10.66 10.88
CA MET A 320 -4.29 11.90 10.34
C MET A 320 -4.47 13.03 11.35
N GLY A 321 -3.39 13.76 11.62
CA GLY A 321 -3.38 14.87 12.56
C GLY A 321 -2.89 16.17 11.93
N ARG A 322 -3.50 17.28 12.33
CA ARG A 322 -2.91 18.62 12.25
C ARG A 322 -2.46 19.02 13.65
N THR A 323 -1.23 19.50 13.76
CA THR A 323 -0.77 20.18 14.97
C THR A 323 -1.53 21.50 15.03
N LYS A 324 -2.24 21.73 16.13
CA LYS A 324 -2.88 23.03 16.38
C LYS A 324 -1.83 24.06 16.77
#